data_AF-A0A6I9MH82-F1
#
_entry.id   AF-A0A6I9MH82-F1
#
_cell.length_a   1.000
_cell.length_b   1.000
_cell.length_c   1.000
_cell.angle_alpha   90.00
_cell.angle_beta   90.00
_cell.angle_gamma   90.00
#
_symmetry.space_group_name_H-M   'P 1'
#
loop_
_entity.id
_entity.type
_entity.pdbx_description
1 polymer ?
#
loop_
_entity_poly.entity_id
_entity_poly.type
_entity_poly.pdbx_seq_one_letter_code
_entity_poly.pdbx_strand_id
1 'polypeptide(L)'
;SDLWSCGITAIEMAEGAPPLCDMHPMRALFLIPRNPPPRLKSKKWSKKFFSFIEGCLVKNYMQRPSTEQLLKHPFIRDQPNERQVRIQLKDHIDRTRKKRGEK
;
A
#
# COMPACT_ATOMS: atom_id res chain seq x y z
N SER A 1 -1.50 -13.02 7.26
CA SER A 1 -0.25 -12.41 7.76
C SER A 1 -0.29 -10.94 7.42
N ASP A 2 -0.01 -10.11 8.41
CA ASP A 2 -0.27 -8.67 8.36
C ASP A 2 0.58 -7.93 7.33
N LEU A 3 1.80 -8.41 7.04
CA LEU A 3 2.66 -7.83 6.01
C LEU A 3 2.06 -7.92 4.60
N TRP A 4 1.33 -9.00 4.31
CA TRP A 4 0.61 -9.11 3.04
C TRP A 4 -0.50 -8.05 2.98
N SER A 5 -1.29 -7.94 4.04
CA SER A 5 -2.34 -6.93 4.15
C SER A 5 -1.78 -5.51 4.02
N CYS A 6 -0.65 -5.19 4.65
CA CYS A 6 0.04 -3.92 4.47
C CYS A 6 0.46 -3.67 3.01
N GLY A 7 0.96 -4.68 2.30
CA GLY A 7 1.27 -4.58 0.87
C GLY A 7 0.04 -4.28 0.01
N ILE A 8 -1.10 -4.93 0.32
CA ILE A 8 -2.37 -4.68 -0.35
C ILE A 8 -2.88 -3.26 -0.07
N THR A 9 -2.84 -2.81 1.19
CA THR A 9 -3.22 -1.43 1.57
C THR A 9 -2.30 -0.39 0.92
N ALA A 10 -1.02 -0.70 0.74
CA ALA A 10 -0.11 0.19 0.02
C ALA A 10 -0.47 0.32 -1.48
N ILE A 11 -0.92 -0.77 -2.12
CA ILE A 11 -1.48 -0.70 -3.48
C ILE A 11 -2.77 0.12 -3.48
N GLU A 12 -3.67 -0.11 -2.52
CA GLU A 12 -4.92 0.63 -2.40
C GLU A 12 -4.69 2.14 -2.24
N MET A 13 -3.76 2.57 -1.40
CA MET A 13 -3.38 3.98 -1.26
C MET A 13 -2.82 4.58 -2.55
N ALA A 14 -2.18 3.77 -3.39
CA ALA A 14 -1.60 4.21 -4.65
C ALA A 14 -2.64 4.27 -5.79
N GLU A 15 -3.48 3.26 -5.92
CA GLU A 15 -4.39 3.07 -7.05
C GLU A 15 -5.85 3.43 -6.75
N GLY A 16 -6.17 3.72 -5.48
CA GLY A 16 -7.50 4.09 -5.01
C GLY A 16 -8.40 2.90 -4.65
N ALA A 17 -7.98 1.67 -4.97
CA ALA A 17 -8.71 0.45 -4.63
C ALA A 17 -7.75 -0.74 -4.52
N PRO A 18 -8.08 -1.77 -3.71
CA PRO A 18 -7.28 -2.98 -3.63
C PRO A 18 -7.39 -3.82 -4.92
N PRO A 19 -6.43 -4.71 -5.20
CA PRO A 19 -6.54 -5.66 -6.30
C PRO A 19 -7.81 -6.51 -6.16
N LEU A 20 -8.49 -6.79 -7.28
CA LEU A 20 -9.72 -7.58 -7.32
C LEU A 20 -10.92 -6.93 -6.61
N CYS A 21 -10.95 -5.61 -6.43
CA CYS A 21 -12.08 -4.90 -5.79
C CYS A 21 -13.42 -5.05 -6.53
N ASP A 22 -13.40 -5.19 -7.86
CA ASP A 22 -14.61 -5.17 -8.70
C ASP A 22 -15.34 -6.52 -8.78
N MET A 23 -14.88 -7.54 -8.06
CA MET A 23 -15.47 -8.88 -8.10
C MET A 23 -16.05 -9.32 -6.76
N HIS A 24 -16.96 -10.29 -6.83
CA HIS A 24 -17.56 -10.88 -5.64
C HIS A 24 -16.47 -11.44 -4.70
N PRO A 25 -16.52 -11.19 -3.37
CA PRO A 25 -15.47 -11.58 -2.42
C PRO A 25 -15.10 -13.06 -2.50
N MET A 26 -16.08 -13.94 -2.69
CA MET A 26 -15.84 -15.38 -2.86
C MET A 26 -14.93 -15.70 -4.05
N ARG A 27 -15.04 -14.96 -5.17
CA ARG A 27 -14.16 -15.14 -6.33
C ARG A 27 -12.74 -14.67 -6.03
N ALA A 28 -12.58 -13.57 -5.29
CA ALA A 28 -11.28 -13.06 -4.88
C ALA A 28 -10.54 -14.09 -4.00
N LEU A 29 -11.24 -14.74 -3.06
CA LEU A 29 -10.67 -15.80 -2.22
C LEU A 29 -10.04 -16.94 -3.02
N PHE A 30 -10.65 -17.36 -4.13
CA PHE A 30 -10.08 -18.39 -5.01
C PHE A 30 -8.91 -17.90 -5.86
N LEU A 31 -8.90 -16.62 -6.23
CA LEU A 31 -7.88 -16.06 -7.11
C LEU A 31 -6.60 -15.66 -6.37
N ILE A 32 -6.68 -15.21 -5.12
CA ILE A 32 -5.53 -14.80 -4.30
C ILE A 32 -4.41 -15.87 -4.26
N PRO A 33 -4.69 -17.16 -3.93
CA PRO A 33 -3.63 -18.17 -3.90
C PRO A 33 -3.14 -18.58 -5.30
N ARG A 34 -4.00 -18.50 -6.34
CA ARG A 34 -3.71 -18.96 -7.71
C ARG A 34 -2.93 -17.94 -8.52
N ASN A 35 -3.36 -16.69 -8.53
CA ASN A 35 -2.77 -15.63 -9.33
C ASN A 35 -1.37 -15.26 -8.82
N PRO A 36 -0.48 -14.74 -9.68
CA PRO A 36 0.78 -14.16 -9.20
C PRO A 36 0.51 -13.04 -8.19
N PRO A 37 1.50 -12.72 -7.32
CA PRO A 37 1.38 -11.59 -6.41
C PRO A 37 0.97 -10.31 -7.14
N PRO A 38 0.04 -9.52 -6.57
CA PRO A 38 -0.32 -8.23 -7.14
C PRO A 38 0.89 -7.30 -7.27
N ARG A 39 0.85 -6.45 -8.30
CA ARG A 39 1.88 -5.44 -8.57
C ARG A 39 1.17 -4.13 -8.92
N LEU A 40 1.86 -3.01 -8.75
CA LEU A 40 1.36 -1.73 -9.23
C LEU A 40 1.23 -1.77 -10.76
N LYS A 41 0.08 -1.35 -11.28
CA LYS A 41 -0.24 -1.36 -12.72
C LYS A 41 0.49 -0.26 -13.48
N SER A 42 0.61 0.91 -12.86
CA SER A 42 1.20 2.09 -13.50
C SER A 42 2.70 2.19 -13.24
N LYS A 43 3.49 2.43 -14.29
CA LYS A 43 4.95 2.67 -14.19
C LYS A 43 5.33 4.05 -13.62
N LYS A 44 4.34 4.89 -13.28
CA LYS A 44 4.57 6.24 -12.70
C LYS A 44 5.21 6.22 -11.31
N TRP A 45 5.12 5.08 -10.62
CA TRP A 45 5.62 4.93 -9.25
C TRP A 45 7.13 4.73 -9.20
N SER A 46 7.73 5.14 -8.08
CA SER A 46 9.18 5.01 -7.90
C SER A 46 9.61 3.54 -7.84
N LYS A 47 10.82 3.24 -8.33
CA LYS A 47 11.42 1.89 -8.22
C LYS A 47 11.50 1.42 -6.76
N LYS A 48 11.79 2.34 -5.83
CA LYS A 48 11.77 2.06 -4.39
C LYS A 48 10.39 1.57 -3.94
N PHE A 49 9.30 2.18 -4.42
CA PHE A 49 7.96 1.76 -4.05
C PHE A 49 7.60 0.39 -4.63
N PHE A 50 7.92 0.13 -5.90
CA PHE A 50 7.76 -1.20 -6.51
C PHE A 50 8.47 -2.29 -5.69
N SER A 51 9.74 -2.08 -5.36
CA SER A 51 10.54 -3.01 -4.55
C SER A 51 9.93 -3.26 -3.16
N PHE A 52 9.36 -2.23 -2.53
CA PHE A 52 8.67 -2.39 -1.25
C PHE A 52 7.43 -3.29 -1.35
N ILE A 53 6.59 -3.06 -2.38
CA ILE A 53 5.40 -3.89 -2.62
C ILE A 53 5.78 -5.35 -2.87
N GLU A 54 6.83 -5.59 -3.66
CA GLU A 54 7.35 -6.95 -3.90
C GLU A 54 7.81 -7.63 -2.61
N GLY A 55 8.47 -6.89 -1.71
CA GLY A 55 8.87 -7.39 -0.39
C GLY A 55 7.67 -7.76 0.50
N CYS A 56 6.59 -6.98 0.46
CA CYS A 56 5.38 -7.28 1.22
C CYS A 56 4.58 -8.47 0.64
N LEU A 57 4.53 -8.59 -0.69
CA LEU A 57 3.68 -9.54 -1.41
C LEU A 57 4.40 -10.82 -1.84
N VAL A 58 5.19 -11.39 -0.93
CA VAL A 58 5.80 -12.73 -1.12
C VAL A 58 4.80 -13.80 -0.69
N LYS A 59 4.40 -14.70 -1.61
CA LYS A 59 3.44 -15.78 -1.34
C LYS A 59 3.93 -16.75 -0.26
N ASN A 60 5.19 -17.20 -0.39
CA ASN A 60 5.78 -18.09 0.59
C ASN A 60 6.09 -17.30 1.86
N TYR A 61 5.36 -17.57 2.93
CA TYR A 61 5.50 -16.85 4.19
C TYR A 61 6.90 -17.00 4.80
N MET A 62 7.58 -18.14 4.58
CA MET A 62 8.94 -18.38 5.08
C MET A 62 10.00 -17.56 4.35
N GLN A 63 9.71 -17.12 3.12
CA GLN A 63 10.59 -16.26 2.33
C GLN A 63 10.24 -14.79 2.48
N ARG A 64 9.15 -14.47 3.17
CA ARG A 64 8.71 -13.09 3.34
C ARG A 64 9.64 -12.40 4.34
N PRO A 65 10.15 -11.20 4.02
CA PRO A 65 10.94 -10.42 4.97
C PRO A 65 10.17 -10.15 6.26
N SER A 66 10.88 -10.09 7.38
CA SER A 66 10.30 -9.66 8.65
C SER A 66 9.97 -8.16 8.65
N THR A 67 9.13 -7.73 9.58
CA THR A 67 8.82 -6.31 9.77
C THR A 67 10.10 -5.48 10.00
N GLU A 68 11.06 -5.99 10.78
CA GLU A 68 12.35 -5.32 11.02
C GLU A 68 13.16 -5.12 9.73
N GLN A 69 13.10 -6.08 8.81
CA GLN A 69 13.75 -5.95 7.50
C GLN A 69 13.03 -4.92 6.62
N LEU A 70 11.69 -4.91 6.61
CA LEU A 70 10.91 -3.95 5.82
C LEU A 70 11.03 -2.52 6.35
N LEU A 71 11.18 -2.31 7.66
CA LEU A 71 11.44 -0.99 8.24
C LEU A 71 12.76 -0.40 7.76
N LYS A 72 13.75 -1.24 7.45
CA LYS A 72 15.05 -0.81 6.88
C LYS A 72 14.98 -0.58 5.37
N HIS A 73 13.88 -0.93 4.70
CA HIS A 73 13.73 -0.78 3.25
C HIS A 73 13.80 0.72 2.86
N PRO A 74 14.50 1.10 1.78
CA PRO A 74 14.69 2.50 1.39
C PRO A 74 13.39 3.30 1.18
N PHE A 75 12.30 2.63 0.80
CA PHE A 75 10.98 3.26 0.70
C PHE A 75 10.42 3.71 2.05
N ILE A 76 10.74 3.01 3.14
CA ILE A 76 10.24 3.34 4.49
C ILE A 76 11.26 4.17 5.26
N ARG A 77 12.54 3.80 5.19
CA ARG A 77 13.62 4.46 5.93
C ARG A 77 13.91 5.88 5.44
N ASP A 78 13.92 6.09 4.13
CA ASP A 78 14.38 7.36 3.55
C ASP A 78 13.19 8.32 3.35
N GLN A 79 12.81 9.06 4.39
CA GLN A 79 11.66 9.99 4.40
C GLN A 79 12.07 11.45 4.65
N PRO A 80 12.83 12.10 3.74
CA PRO A 80 13.35 13.46 3.98
C PRO A 80 12.26 14.51 4.13
N ASN A 81 11.08 14.28 3.55
CA ASN A 81 9.97 15.22 3.54
C ASN A 81 8.86 14.87 4.54
N GLU A 82 9.12 13.98 5.51
CA GLU A 82 8.11 13.49 6.45
C GLU A 82 7.35 14.62 7.15
N ARG A 83 8.08 15.63 7.65
CA ARG A 83 7.48 16.80 8.31
C ARG A 83 6.52 17.53 7.38
N GLN A 84 6.92 17.75 6.13
CA GLN A 84 6.09 18.45 5.14
C GLN A 84 4.84 17.63 4.78
N VAL A 85 4.98 16.32 4.63
CA VAL A 85 3.87 15.41 4.36
C VAL A 85 2.85 15.44 5.50
N ARG A 86 3.30 15.42 6.76
CA ARG A 86 2.41 15.53 7.94
C ARG A 86 1.61 16.84 7.93
N ILE A 87 2.24 17.96 7.57
CA ILE A 87 1.56 19.26 7.44
C ILE A 87 0.51 19.19 6.32
N GLN A 88 0.87 18.70 5.13
CA GLN A 88 -0.06 18.58 4.01
C GLN A 88 -1.28 17.70 4.32
N LEU A 89 -1.07 16.61 5.05
CA LEU A 89 -2.15 15.73 5.51
C LEU A 89 -3.07 16.45 6.51
N LYS A 90 -2.50 17.19 7.47
CA LYS A 90 -3.29 17.99 8.43
C LYS A 90 -4.13 19.04 7.70
N ASP A 91 -3.53 19.79 6.79
CA ASP A 91 -4.22 20.80 5.99
C ASP A 91 -5.34 20.19 5.12
N HIS A 92 -5.14 18.98 4.60
CA HIS A 92 -6.17 18.26 3.87
C HIS A 92 -7.35 17.86 4.79
N ILE A 93 -7.07 17.35 5.99
CA ILE A 93 -8.08 16.98 6.98
C ILE A 93 -8.91 18.20 7.39
N ASP A 94 -8.25 19.32 7.70
CA ASP A 94 -8.93 20.55 8.15
C ASP A 94 -9.84 21.13 7.05
N ARG A 95 -9.38 21.17 5.81
CA ARG A 95 -10.20 21.58 4.65
C ARG A 95 -11.40 20.66 4.44
N THR A 96 -11.21 19.35 4.60
CA THR A 96 -12.28 18.37 4.41
C THR A 96 -13.34 18.47 5.51
N ARG A 97 -12.93 18.75 6.76
CA ARG A 97 -13.85 19.00 7.88
C ARG A 97 -14.70 20.26 7.67
N LYS A 98 -14.07 21.38 7.27
CA LYS A 98 -14.79 22.63 6.99
C LYS A 98 -15.88 22.44 5.93
N LYS A 99 -15.52 21.82 4.78
CA LYS A 99 -16.48 21.51 3.70
C LYS A 99 -17.63 20.60 4.11
N ARG A 100 -17.46 19.75 5.13
CA ARG A 100 -18.52 18.88 5.64
C ARG A 100 -19.46 19.61 6.60
N GLY A 101 -18.99 20.61 7.35
CA GLY A 101 -19.81 21.42 8.24
C GLY A 101 -20.59 22.53 7.52
N GLU A 102 -20.25 22.83 6.27
CA GLU A 102 -20.99 23.74 5.38
C GLU A 102 -22.18 23.07 4.65
N LYS A 103 -22.37 21.75 4.84
CA LYS A 103 -23.51 20.98 4.36
C LYS A 103 -24.46 20.67 5.50
#